data_AF-A0A9X3IAW0-F1
#
_entry.id   AF-A0A9X3IAW0-F1
#
_cell.length_a   1.000
_cell.length_b   1.000
_cell.length_c   1.000
_cell.angle_alpha   90.00
_cell.angle_beta   90.00
_cell.angle_gamma   90.00
#
_symmetry.space_group_name_H-M   'P 1'
#
loop_
_entity.id
_entity.type
_entity.pdbx_description
1 polymer ?
#
loop_
_entity_poly.entity_id
_entity_poly.type
_entity_poly.pdbx_seq_one_letter_code
_entity_poly.pdbx_strand_id
1 'polypeptide(L)'
;MKSGKYKCADKDCDEQFNAKVGTIFEGSKVPLKKWFIAIYLLTSHKKGVSSHQLARDLKVTQKTAWFMLQRLRTALGNGSFEMLGGENIVEVDESFVGGRNKNRHAKKKVKNSQGRSCIDKRQCLE
;
A
#
# COMPACT_ATOMS: atom_id res chain seq x y z
N MET A 1 -20.48 33.05 2.21
CA MET A 1 -20.09 31.82 1.48
C MET A 1 -19.40 30.87 2.46
N LYS A 2 -20.08 29.81 2.94
CA LYS A 2 -19.54 28.83 3.92
C LYS A 2 -19.33 27.42 3.34
N SER A 3 -19.42 27.29 2.02
CA SER A 3 -19.29 26.03 1.31
C SER A 3 -18.32 26.25 0.16
N GLY A 4 -17.11 25.68 0.23
CA GLY A 4 -16.08 25.75 -0.82
C GLY A 4 -16.46 25.00 -2.10
N LYS A 5 -17.65 25.30 -2.63
CA LYS A 5 -18.20 24.84 -3.90
C LYS A 5 -18.26 26.05 -4.83
N TYR A 6 -17.67 25.91 -6.00
CA TYR A 6 -17.69 26.86 -7.09
C TYR A 6 -18.70 26.36 -8.12
N LYS A 7 -19.45 27.28 -8.74
CA LYS A 7 -20.33 26.97 -9.86
C LYS A 7 -19.59 27.29 -11.16
N CYS A 8 -19.84 26.52 -12.22
CA CYS A 8 -19.39 26.87 -13.55
C CYS A 8 -19.86 28.30 -13.92
N ALA A 9 -19.01 29.05 -14.61
CA ALA A 9 -19.31 30.43 -15.01
C ALA A 9 -20.32 30.50 -16.16
N ASP A 10 -20.47 29.42 -16.91
CA ASP A 10 -21.44 29.30 -17.98
C ASP A 10 -22.86 29.26 -17.42
N LYS A 11 -23.78 29.99 -18.04
CA LYS A 11 -25.19 30.08 -17.62
C LYS A 11 -25.95 28.79 -17.93
N ASP A 12 -25.50 28.05 -18.94
CA ASP A 12 -26.12 26.79 -19.36
C ASP A 12 -25.54 25.59 -18.59
N CYS A 13 -24.44 25.79 -17.86
CA CYS A 13 -23.80 24.76 -17.04
C CYS A 13 -24.11 24.96 -15.55
N ASP A 14 -24.92 24.08 -14.98
CA ASP A 14 -25.28 24.13 -13.56
C ASP A 14 -24.37 23.26 -12.67
N GLU A 15 -23.22 22.82 -13.20
CA GLU A 15 -22.29 21.98 -12.44
C GLU A 15 -21.61 22.74 -11.30
N GLN A 16 -21.54 22.07 -10.14
CA GLN A 16 -20.84 22.55 -8.96
C GLN A 16 -19.57 21.73 -8.73
N PHE A 17 -18.43 22.40 -8.69
CA PHE A 17 -17.15 21.76 -8.41
C PHE A 17 -16.53 22.28 -7.11
N ASN A 18 -15.55 21.56 -6.60
CA ASN A 18 -14.71 22.00 -5.50
C ASN A 18 -13.26 21.65 -5.83
N ALA A 19 -12.30 22.21 -5.09
CA ALA A 19 -10.87 21.95 -5.32
C ALA A 19 -10.44 20.49 -5.12
N LYS A 20 -11.34 19.61 -4.66
CA LYS A 20 -11.12 18.17 -4.49
C LYS A 20 -11.71 17.34 -5.64
N VAL A 21 -12.57 17.90 -6.50
CA VAL A 21 -13.18 17.18 -7.64
C VAL A 21 -12.07 16.74 -8.59
N GLY A 22 -12.12 15.49 -9.04
CA GLY A 22 -11.09 14.90 -9.92
C GLY A 22 -9.78 14.53 -9.21
N THR A 23 -9.73 14.59 -7.87
CA THR A 23 -8.53 14.25 -7.09
C THR A 23 -8.75 13.06 -6.17
N ILE A 24 -7.67 12.52 -5.61
CA ILE A 24 -7.72 11.48 -4.57
C ILE A 24 -8.51 11.91 -3.32
N PHE A 25 -8.76 13.20 -3.14
CA PHE A 25 -9.49 13.77 -2.01
C PHE A 25 -11.00 13.87 -2.25
N GLU A 26 -11.47 13.53 -3.45
CA GLU A 26 -12.88 13.67 -3.85
C GLU A 26 -13.81 12.83 -2.97
N GLY A 27 -14.93 13.43 -2.55
CA GLY A 27 -15.92 12.75 -1.68
C GLY A 27 -15.42 12.43 -0.26
N SER A 28 -14.19 12.80 0.11
CA SER A 28 -13.66 12.56 1.45
C SER A 28 -14.14 13.61 2.45
N LYS A 29 -14.62 13.14 3.60
CA LYS A 29 -14.94 13.95 4.79
C LYS A 29 -13.70 14.25 5.64
N VAL A 30 -12.54 13.70 5.28
CA VAL A 30 -11.28 13.90 6.00
C VAL A 30 -10.68 15.26 5.65
N PRO A 31 -10.21 16.07 6.63
CA PRO A 31 -9.53 17.33 6.35
C PRO A 31 -8.28 17.14 5.48
N LEU A 32 -8.05 18.06 4.53
CA LEU A 32 -6.88 18.02 3.63
C LEU A 32 -5.55 18.00 4.37
N LYS A 33 -5.45 18.67 5.53
CA LYS A 33 -4.24 18.61 6.39
C LYS A 33 -3.86 17.18 6.77
N LYS A 34 -4.84 16.33 7.11
CA LYS A 34 -4.57 14.91 7.46
C LYS A 34 -4.15 14.11 6.23
N TRP A 35 -4.66 14.45 5.06
CA TRP A 35 -4.22 13.84 3.80
C TRP A 35 -2.76 14.15 3.48
N PHE A 36 -2.33 15.40 3.63
CA PHE A 36 -0.93 15.76 3.39
C PHE A 36 0.03 15.08 4.38
N ILE A 37 -0.35 14.98 5.65
CA ILE A 37 0.43 14.22 6.63
C ILE A 37 0.47 12.73 6.25
N ALA A 38 -0.65 12.17 5.76
CA ALA A 38 -0.69 10.78 5.31
C ALA A 38 0.24 10.52 4.11
N ILE A 39 0.29 11.45 3.14
CA ILE A 39 1.21 11.40 2.00
C ILE A 39 2.65 11.42 2.49
N TYR A 40 2.98 12.38 3.36
CA TYR A 40 4.32 12.53 3.94
C TYR A 40 4.78 11.27 4.67
N LEU A 41 3.93 10.68 5.52
CA LEU A 41 4.26 9.44 6.22
C LEU A 41 4.47 8.30 5.23
N LEU A 42 3.60 8.18 4.23
CA LEU A 42 3.71 7.10 3.24
C LEU A 42 5.01 7.18 2.43
N THR A 43 5.44 8.38 2.03
CA THR A 43 6.69 8.58 1.25
C THR A 43 7.95 8.52 2.11
N SER A 44 7.88 8.87 3.39
CA SER A 44 9.03 8.85 4.30
C SER A 44 9.41 7.43 4.76
N HIS A 45 8.48 6.47 4.74
CA HIS A 45 8.71 5.11 5.24
C HIS A 45 9.19 4.15 4.14
N LYS A 46 10.45 3.70 4.24
CA LYS A 46 11.10 2.76 3.30
C LYS A 46 10.37 1.42 3.07
N LYS A 47 9.62 0.93 4.07
CA LYS A 47 8.93 -0.39 4.03
C LYS A 47 7.40 -0.27 3.89
N GLY A 48 6.88 0.91 3.61
CA GLY A 48 5.44 1.21 3.59
C GLY A 48 4.81 1.31 4.99
N VAL A 49 3.60 1.87 5.06
CA VAL A 49 2.90 2.15 6.32
C VAL A 49 1.67 1.25 6.48
N SER A 50 1.49 0.69 7.67
CA SER A 50 0.30 -0.09 8.02
C SER A 50 -0.88 0.83 8.35
N SER A 51 -2.11 0.36 8.10
CA SER A 51 -3.32 1.14 8.42
C SER A 51 -3.46 1.44 9.91
N HIS A 52 -3.00 0.54 10.78
CA HIS A 52 -2.99 0.75 12.22
C HIS A 52 -1.97 1.80 12.66
N GLN A 53 -0.78 1.82 12.04
CA GLN A 53 0.22 2.85 12.31
C GLN A 53 -0.31 4.23 11.92
N LEU A 54 -0.80 4.34 10.68
CA LEU A 54 -1.35 5.59 10.16
C LEU A 54 -2.55 6.11 10.99
N ALA A 55 -3.38 5.21 11.51
CA ALA A 55 -4.50 5.56 12.38
C ALA A 55 -4.05 6.20 13.71
N ARG A 56 -2.97 5.67 14.31
CA ARG A 56 -2.38 6.23 15.53
C ARG A 56 -1.78 7.60 15.28
N ASP A 57 -1.02 7.75 14.20
CA ASP A 57 -0.30 8.99 13.89
C ASP A 57 -1.26 10.14 13.52
N LEU A 58 -2.30 9.85 12.72
CA LEU A 58 -3.29 10.85 12.29
C LEU A 58 -4.46 11.04 13.27
N LYS A 59 -4.52 10.24 14.34
CA LYS A 59 -5.64 10.17 15.29
C LYS A 59 -6.97 10.05 14.54
N VAL A 60 -7.09 9.02 13.73
CA VAL A 60 -8.30 8.66 12.97
C VAL A 60 -8.67 7.20 13.21
N THR A 61 -9.89 6.82 12.87
CA THR A 61 -10.25 5.39 12.93
C THR A 61 -9.43 4.58 11.93
N GLN A 62 -9.17 3.32 12.25
CA GLN A 62 -8.44 2.41 11.37
C GLN A 62 -9.12 2.27 9.99
N LYS A 63 -10.46 2.28 9.94
CA LYS A 63 -11.25 2.25 8.70
C LYS A 63 -10.95 3.48 7.82
N THR A 64 -10.87 4.67 8.43
CA THR A 64 -10.50 5.90 7.72
C THR A 64 -9.06 5.85 7.21
N ALA A 65 -8.12 5.40 8.04
CA ALA A 65 -6.72 5.26 7.63
C ALA A 65 -6.57 4.26 6.48
N TRP A 66 -7.29 3.14 6.52
CA TRP A 66 -7.32 2.16 5.44
C TRP A 66 -7.86 2.73 4.13
N PHE A 67 -8.97 3.48 4.19
CA PHE A 67 -9.54 4.18 3.03
C PHE A 67 -8.54 5.17 2.41
N MET A 68 -7.83 5.94 3.24
CA MET A 68 -6.80 6.87 2.78
C MET A 68 -5.63 6.13 2.10
N LEU A 69 -5.13 5.07 2.73
CA LEU A 69 -4.02 4.25 2.21
C LEU A 69 -4.35 3.62 0.87
N GLN A 70 -5.59 3.13 0.68
CA GLN A 70 -5.98 2.52 -0.59
C GLN A 70 -5.90 3.53 -1.73
N ARG A 71 -6.46 4.73 -1.55
CA ARG A 71 -6.41 5.79 -2.56
C ARG A 71 -5.00 6.31 -2.81
N LEU A 72 -4.19 6.45 -1.77
CA LEU A 72 -2.79 6.85 -1.90
C LEU A 72 -1.97 5.81 -2.68
N ARG A 73 -2.19 4.53 -2.42
CA ARG A 73 -1.53 3.45 -3.17
C ARG A 73 -1.99 3.40 -4.62
N THR A 74 -3.27 3.61 -4.90
CA THR A 74 -3.75 3.73 -6.28
C THR A 74 -3.12 4.91 -6.99
N ALA A 75 -2.96 6.05 -6.30
CA ALA A 75 -2.38 7.26 -6.88
C ALA A 75 -0.85 7.17 -7.09
N LEU A 76 -0.15 6.46 -6.21
CA LEU A 76 1.28 6.14 -6.37
C LEU A 76 1.51 4.95 -7.31
N GLY A 77 0.46 4.19 -7.59
CA GLY A 77 0.49 2.96 -8.38
C GLY A 77 0.51 3.22 -9.88
N ASN A 78 1.55 3.90 -10.37
CA ASN A 78 1.95 3.81 -11.76
C ASN A 78 3.08 2.76 -11.88
N GLY A 79 2.69 1.49 -12.02
CA GLY A 79 3.51 0.48 -12.72
C GLY A 79 4.65 -0.22 -11.97
N SER A 80 4.40 -0.86 -10.82
CA SER A 80 5.35 -1.91 -10.35
C SER A 80 4.67 -2.98 -9.50
N PHE A 81 3.57 -3.54 -10.00
CA PHE A 81 3.29 -4.96 -9.76
C PHE A 81 3.93 -5.84 -10.84
N GLU A 82 4.84 -5.27 -11.65
CA GLU A 82 5.69 -6.09 -12.51
C GLU A 82 6.50 -7.03 -11.63
N MET A 83 6.57 -8.29 -12.07
CA MET A 83 7.47 -9.27 -11.50
C MET A 83 8.87 -8.65 -11.47
N LEU A 84 9.56 -8.72 -10.33
CA LEU A 84 10.99 -8.37 -10.28
C LEU A 84 11.69 -9.08 -11.44
N GLY A 85 12.20 -8.30 -12.38
CA GLY A 85 12.92 -8.79 -13.55
C GLY A 85 12.31 -8.42 -14.89
N GLY A 86 11.00 -8.53 -15.13
CA GLY A 86 10.50 -8.38 -16.51
C GLY A 86 11.34 -9.20 -17.51
N GLU A 87 12.02 -8.54 -18.46
CA GLU A 87 13.04 -9.14 -19.36
C GLU A 87 14.49 -9.07 -18.84
N ASN A 88 14.75 -8.31 -17.77
CA ASN A 88 16.06 -8.13 -17.17
C ASN A 88 16.39 -9.22 -16.15
N ILE A 89 17.67 -9.61 -16.13
CA ILE A 89 18.21 -10.52 -15.12
C ILE A 89 18.22 -9.81 -13.77
N VAL A 90 17.59 -10.41 -12.77
CA VAL A 90 17.64 -9.97 -11.37
C VAL A 90 18.63 -10.87 -10.65
N GLU A 91 19.66 -10.25 -10.09
CA GLU A 91 20.60 -10.90 -9.20
C GLU A 91 20.03 -10.86 -7.77
N VAL A 92 20.13 -11.98 -7.06
CA VAL A 92 19.68 -12.12 -5.68
C VAL A 92 20.78 -12.83 -4.91
N ASP A 93 21.44 -12.10 -4.00
CA ASP A 93 22.61 -12.59 -3.24
C ASP A 93 22.35 -13.90 -2.48
N GLU A 94 21.13 -14.08 -1.93
CA GLU A 94 20.75 -15.28 -1.18
C GLU A 94 19.32 -15.72 -1.47
N SER A 95 19.16 -16.95 -1.96
CA SER A 95 17.84 -17.56 -2.16
C SER A 95 17.75 -18.92 -1.46
N PHE A 96 16.58 -19.19 -0.86
CA PHE A 96 16.30 -20.45 -0.17
C PHE A 96 15.12 -21.16 -0.84
N VAL A 97 15.39 -22.28 -1.51
CA VAL A 97 14.38 -23.03 -2.27
C VAL A 97 13.99 -24.32 -1.55
N GLY A 98 12.69 -24.61 -1.53
CA GLY A 98 12.17 -25.88 -1.02
C GLY A 98 10.66 -25.88 -0.77
N GLY A 99 10.06 -27.08 -0.78
CA GLY A 99 8.64 -27.26 -0.47
C GLY A 99 8.28 -26.91 0.98
N ARG A 100 6.99 -26.61 1.24
CA ARG A 100 6.52 -26.34 2.61
C ARG A 100 6.76 -27.56 3.50
N ASN A 101 7.29 -27.36 4.72
CA ASN A 101 7.51 -28.44 5.68
C ASN A 101 6.25 -29.30 5.95
N LYS A 102 5.05 -28.71 5.89
CA LYS A 102 3.78 -29.45 6.03
C LYS A 102 3.58 -30.55 4.96
N ASN A 103 4.12 -30.35 3.76
CA ASN A 103 4.00 -31.26 2.62
C ASN A 103 5.10 -32.35 2.61
N ARG A 104 6.06 -32.32 3.55
CA ARG A 104 7.11 -33.34 3.63
C ARG A 104 6.56 -34.63 4.26
N HIS A 105 7.11 -35.77 3.86
CA HIS A 105 6.87 -37.04 4.57
C HIS A 105 7.25 -36.91 6.06
N ALA A 106 6.50 -37.56 6.94
CA ALA A 106 6.63 -37.43 8.39
C ALA A 106 8.09 -37.58 8.89
N LYS A 107 8.83 -38.56 8.36
CA LYS A 107 10.25 -38.82 8.70
C LYS A 107 11.24 -37.74 8.25
N LYS A 108 10.86 -36.86 7.31
CA LYS A 108 11.70 -35.78 6.76
C LYS A 108 11.25 -34.37 7.21
N LYS A 109 10.27 -34.29 8.12
CA LYS A 109 9.81 -33.01 8.68
C LYS A 109 10.82 -32.49 9.68
N VAL A 110 11.15 -31.20 9.56
CA VAL A 110 11.99 -30.52 10.53
C VAL A 110 11.11 -30.04 11.68
N LYS A 111 11.47 -30.40 12.93
CA LYS A 111 10.74 -29.94 14.11
C LYS A 111 10.83 -28.41 14.22
N ASN A 112 9.74 -27.78 14.64
CA ASN A 112 9.63 -26.32 14.82
C ASN A 112 9.86 -25.46 13.56
N SER A 113 9.91 -26.04 12.35
CA SER A 113 9.97 -25.23 11.12
C SER A 113 8.57 -24.82 10.66
N GLN A 114 8.20 -23.57 10.95
CA GLN A 114 6.98 -22.92 10.45
C GLN A 114 7.23 -22.28 9.08
N GLY A 115 6.18 -22.04 8.31
CA GLY A 115 6.27 -21.79 6.85
C GLY A 115 7.14 -20.63 6.34
N ARG A 116 7.70 -19.78 7.21
CA ARG A 116 8.67 -18.72 6.88
C ARG A 116 10.12 -19.03 7.32
N SER A 117 10.34 -20.14 8.00
CA SER A 117 11.66 -20.60 8.41
C SER A 117 12.43 -21.11 7.20
N CYS A 118 13.70 -20.71 7.09
CA CYS A 118 14.63 -21.20 6.08
C CYS A 118 15.36 -22.49 6.50
N ILE A 119 15.14 -22.98 7.73
CA ILE A 119 15.85 -24.15 8.29
C ILE A 119 15.56 -25.42 7.49
N ASP A 120 14.33 -25.59 6.97
CA ASP A 120 14.03 -26.71 6.10
C ASP A 120 14.41 -26.48 4.64
N LYS A 121 14.83 -25.28 4.26
CA LYS A 121 15.11 -24.91 2.86
C LYS A 121 16.57 -25.12 2.52
N ARG A 122 16.84 -25.38 1.25
CA ARG A 122 18.20 -25.43 0.73
C ARG A 122 18.57 -24.03 0.24
N GLN A 123 19.71 -23.52 0.66
CA GLN A 123 20.29 -22.31 0.07
C GLN A 123 20.73 -22.64 -1.36
N CYS A 124 20.29 -21.82 -2.31
CA CYS A 124 20.87 -21.77 -3.64
C CYS A 124 22.16 -20.95 -3.51
N LEU A 125 23.29 -21.65 -3.54
CA LEU A 125 24.60 -21.04 -3.73
C LEU A 125 24.83 -20.97 -5.24
N GLU A 126 25.49 -19.91 -5.70
CA GLU A 126 25.99 -19.83 -7.10
C GLU A 126 26.94 -20.98 -7.44
#